data_AF-A0A9E6X304-F1
#
_entry.id   AF-A0A9E6X304-F1
#
_cell.length_a   1.000
_cell.length_b   1.000
_cell.length_c   1.000
_cell.angle_alpha   90.00
_cell.angle_beta   90.00
_cell.angle_gamma   90.00
#
_symmetry.space_group_name_H-M   'P 1'
#
loop_
_entity.id
_entity.type
_entity.pdbx_description
1 polymer ?
#
loop_
_entity_poly.entity_id
_entity_poly.type
_entity_poly.pdbx_seq_one_letter_code
_entity_poly.pdbx_strand_id
1 'polypeptide(L)' 'MAKQQDIRPIIKLRSTAGTGYTYVTRKNRRNNPDRLVLKKYDPVVRKHVDFREER' A
#
# COMPACT_ATOMS: atom_id res chain seq x y z
N MET A 1 14.48 -8.37 23.95
CA MET A 1 14.79 -7.35 22.93
C MET A 1 13.48 -6.96 22.24
N ALA A 2 12.88 -5.81 22.57
CA ALA A 2 11.68 -5.35 21.86
C ALA A 2 12.06 -5.02 20.41
N LYS A 3 11.41 -5.66 19.43
CA LYS A 3 11.63 -5.39 18.01
C LYS A 3 11.28 -3.93 17.74
N GLN A 4 12.29 -3.09 17.53
CA GLN A 4 12.09 -1.68 17.21
C GLN A 4 11.20 -1.62 15.97
N GLN A 5 9.99 -1.05 16.12
CA GLN A 5 9.09 -0.88 14.98
C GLN A 5 9.76 0.12 14.04
N ASP A 6 10.10 -0.36 12.84
CA ASP A 6 10.62 0.49 11.78
C ASP A 6 9.65 1.66 11.57
N ILE A 7 10.17 2.88 11.63
CA ILE A 7 9.40 4.11 11.46
C ILE A 7 8.87 4.18 10.01
N ARG A 8 9.61 3.60 9.05
CA ARG A 8 9.27 3.57 7.63
C ARG A 8 9.16 2.14 7.09
N PRO A 9 8.18 1.35 7.55
CA PRO A 9 7.99 0.00 7.04
C PRO A 9 7.72 -0.01 5.54
N ILE A 10 8.08 -1.13 4.92
CA ILE A 10 7.60 -1.50 3.60
C ILE A 10 6.15 -1.97 3.75
N ILE A 11 5.26 -1.39 2.95
CA ILE A 11 3.85 -1.74 2.85
C ILE A 11 3.51 -2.19 1.43
N LYS A 12 2.48 -3.03 1.33
CA LYS A 12 1.91 -3.46 0.06
C LYS A 12 0.60 -2.71 -0.17
N LEU A 13 0.39 -2.23 -1.38
CA LEU A 13 -0.85 -1.62 -1.82
C LEU A 13 -1.48 -2.54 -2.86
N ARG A 14 -2.63 -3.12 -2.55
CA ARG A 14 -3.34 -4.05 -3.44
C ARG A 14 -4.45 -3.34 -4.19
N SER A 15 -4.59 -3.66 -5.48
CA SER A 15 -5.64 -3.12 -6.35
C SER A 15 -7.03 -3.50 -5.84
N THR A 16 -7.93 -2.53 -5.73
CA THR A 16 -9.34 -2.80 -5.41
C THR A 16 -10.12 -3.38 -6.57
N ALA A 17 -9.53 -3.44 -7.77
CA ALA A 17 -10.16 -4.05 -8.95
C ALA A 17 -10.15 -5.59 -8.93
N GLY A 18 -9.63 -6.21 -7.87
CA GLY A 18 -9.62 -7.67 -7.71
C GLY A 18 -8.60 -8.41 -8.58
N THR A 19 -7.72 -7.67 -9.26
CA THR A 19 -6.70 -8.21 -10.19
C THR A 19 -5.55 -8.93 -9.49
N GLY A 20 -5.40 -8.73 -8.18
CA GLY A 20 -4.24 -9.20 -7.41
C GLY A 20 -2.97 -8.38 -7.62
N TYR A 21 -3.00 -7.37 -8.50
CA TYR A 21 -1.84 -6.50 -8.72
C TYR A 21 -1.53 -5.68 -7.47
N THR A 22 -0.24 -5.63 -7.12
CA THR A 22 0.22 -5.04 -5.85
C THR A 22 1.44 -4.16 -6.08
N TYR A 23 1.40 -2.95 -5.53
CA TYR A 23 2.56 -2.08 -5.43
C TYR A 23 3.25 -2.25 -4.08
N VAL A 24 4.56 -2.07 -4.05
CA VAL A 24 5.34 -2.04 -2.81
C VAL A 24 5.88 -0.64 -2.62
N THR A 25 5.68 -0.07 -1.43
CA THR A 25 6.20 1.25 -1.10
C THR A 25 6.59 1.33 0.37
N ARG A 26 7.28 2.39 0.78
CA ARG A 26 7.55 2.67 2.18
C ARG A 26 6.63 3.79 2.63
N LYS A 27 5.96 3.61 3.78
CA LYS A 27 5.21 4.71 4.42
C LYS A 27 5.80 5.05 5.76
N ASN A 28 5.74 6.32 6.16
CA ASN A 28 6.07 6.70 7.53
C ASN A 28 4.83 6.51 8.43
N ARG A 29 4.87 5.54 9.35
CA ARG A 29 3.74 5.23 10.24
C ARG A 29 3.43 6.34 11.25
N ARG A 30 4.40 7.21 11.56
CA ARG A 30 4.18 8.34 12.48
C ARG A 30 3.31 9.42 11.85
N ASN A 31 3.55 9.71 10.57
CA ASN A 31 2.82 10.76 9.86
C ASN A 31 1.49 10.23 9.30
N ASN A 32 1.46 8.97 8.86
CA ASN A 32 0.28 8.33 8.29
C ASN A 32 0.01 7.00 9.05
N PRO A 33 -0.63 7.08 10.23
CA PRO A 33 -0.93 5.89 11.04
C PRO A 33 -1.97 4.99 10.38
N ASP A 34 -2.92 5.58 9.64
CA ASP A 34 -4.03 4.87 8.99
C ASP A 34 -3.60 4.09 7.75
N ARG A 35 -4.52 3.24 7.26
CA ARG A 35 -4.31 2.47 6.02
C ARG A 35 -4.29 3.42 4.82
N LEU A 36 -3.22 3.35 4.03
CA LEU A 36 -3.07 4.18 2.85
C LEU A 36 -4.05 3.75 1.75
N VAL A 37 -4.69 4.73 1.11
CA VAL A 37 -5.48 4.54 -0.11
C VAL A 37 -4.95 5.49 -1.17
N LEU A 38 -4.47 4.95 -2.28
CA LEU A 38 -3.92 5.73 -3.39
C LEU A 38 -4.54 5.33 -4.70
N LYS A 39 -4.91 6.31 -5.53
CA LYS A 39 -5.31 6.05 -6.91
C LYS A 39 -4.06 5.81 -7.76
N LYS A 40 -3.91 4.61 -8.32
CA LYS A 40 -2.78 4.22 -9.17
C LYS A 40 -3.26 3.44 -10.39
N TYR A 41 -2.44 3.43 -11.42
CA TYR A 41 -2.70 2.64 -12.62
C TYR A 41 -2.64 1.14 -12.29
N ASP A 42 -3.64 0.38 -12.69
CA ASP A 42 -3.58 -1.07 -12.68
C ASP A 42 -3.35 -1.57 -14.12
N PRO A 43 -2.24 -2.26 -14.41
CA PRO A 43 -1.92 -2.73 -15.76
C PRO A 43 -2.84 -3.84 -16.26
N VAL A 44 -3.54 -4.55 -15.38
CA VAL A 44 -4.43 -5.66 -15.74
C VAL A 44 -5.76 -5.12 -16.28
N VAL A 45 -6.37 -4.15 -15.57
CA VAL A 45 -7.61 -3.49 -16.04
C VAL A 45 -7.37 -2.25 -16.90
N ARG A 46 -6.11 -1.84 -17.04
CA ARG A 46 -5.64 -0.68 -17.83
C ARG A 46 -6.30 0.63 -17.43
N LYS A 47 -6.58 0.82 -16.15
CA LYS A 47 -7.27 1.99 -15.60
C LYS A 47 -6.65 2.42 -14.28
N HIS A 48 -6.83 3.68 -13.93
CA HIS A 48 -6.50 4.17 -12.60
C HIS A 48 -7.61 3.78 -11.62
N VAL A 49 -7.26 2.92 -10.67
CA VAL A 49 -8.15 2.41 -9.63
C VAL A 49 -7.56 2.71 -8.26
N ASP A 50 -8.37 2.52 -7.23
CA ASP A 50 -7.88 2.67 -5.87
C ASP A 50 -7.02 1.46 -5.49
N PHE A 51 -5.93 1.73 -4.80
CA PHE A 51 -5.06 0.75 -4.22
C PHE A 51 -5.06 0.95 -2.71
N ARG A 52 -5.35 -0.11 -1.97
CA ARG A 52 -5.45 -0.08 -0.51
C ARG A 52 -4.29 -0.81 0.13
N GLU A 53 -3.80 -0.28 1.23
CA GLU A 53 -2.78 -0.94 2.03
C GLU A 53 -3.27 -2.29 2.56
N GLU A 54 -2.54 -3.33 2.17
CA GLU A 54 -2.67 -4.69 2.64
C GLU A 54 -1.51 -4.97 3.59
N ARG A 55 -1.84 -5.48 4.77
CA ARG A 55 -0.91 -5.67 5.88
C ARG A 55 -0.61 -7.14 6.08
#